data_AF-A0A024UYZ3-F1
#
_entry.id   AF-A0A024UYZ3-F1
#
_cell.length_a   1.000
_cell.length_b   1.000
_cell.length_c   1.000
_cell.angle_alpha   90.00
_cell.angle_beta   90.00
_cell.angle_gamma   90.00
#
_symmetry.space_group_name_H-M   'P 1'
#
loop_
_entity.id
_entity.type
_entity.pdbx_description
1 polymer ?
#
loop_
_entity_poly.entity_id
_entity_poly.type
_entity_poly.pdbx_seq_one_letter_code
_entity_poly.pdbx_strand_id
1 'polypeptide(L)'
;MCLFRFIRKALVLTIVIVLLVIVASVFLILHFINSAKEGNIFPYGIGIYTYKVLNTYDHIHDPLVGKHIKNENILNIRRDDKHFPFTQGLFFSNNETLIESTGLYNASYLREFDLLSGKTIRFHNLESKYFGEGTTLVIEPSTFRKFLFVLTYKEKKILVFNYETFELYHTYYNELDGYGLTSNVDPLQSKEDLRQNNFPLYQKLWATSGDEYLYELDIPPNLKDTDKLSVVNKKKIKCAGFHIYRVNELEYHPKTKSIFANIFLTDLILQIDVDTATCLKIIDLKGLIERCSNYKQIKNKLETVLNGIAIRPESRQDELPTLLVTGKLWSNIFEITFVRNKNAFAPNVFLKEYYKTIGNKI
;
A
#
# COMPACT_ATOMS: atom_id res chain seq x y z
N MET A 1 -11.43 -18.85 -71.26
CA MET A 1 -11.64 -17.40 -70.97
C MET A 1 -12.07 -17.11 -69.52
N CYS A 2 -12.89 -17.95 -68.87
CA CYS A 2 -13.31 -17.73 -67.45
C CYS A 2 -12.18 -17.88 -66.42
N LEU A 3 -11.28 -18.85 -66.57
CA LEU A 3 -10.20 -19.10 -65.60
C LEU A 3 -9.21 -17.92 -65.51
N PHE A 4 -8.82 -17.33 -66.65
CA PHE A 4 -7.97 -16.14 -66.69
C PHE A 4 -8.62 -14.90 -66.06
N ARG A 5 -9.94 -14.73 -66.23
CA ARG A 5 -10.68 -13.62 -65.57
C ARG A 5 -10.77 -13.84 -64.06
N PHE A 6 -10.90 -15.10 -63.61
CA PHE A 6 -10.91 -15.44 -62.20
C PHE A 6 -9.54 -15.22 -61.55
N ILE A 7 -8.46 -15.69 -62.17
CA ILE A 7 -7.08 -15.46 -61.70
C ILE A 7 -6.76 -13.96 -61.62
N ARG A 8 -7.16 -13.18 -62.63
CA ARG A 8 -6.96 -11.71 -62.62
C ARG A 8 -7.73 -11.02 -61.49
N LYS A 9 -8.97 -11.45 -61.22
CA LYS A 9 -9.76 -10.92 -60.10
C LYS A 9 -9.16 -11.30 -58.75
N ALA A 10 -8.70 -12.54 -58.59
CA ALA A 10 -8.05 -13.00 -57.37
C ALA A 10 -6.74 -12.23 -57.11
N LEU A 11 -5.91 -12.04 -58.13
CA LEU A 11 -4.66 -11.26 -58.03
C LEU A 11 -4.93 -9.80 -57.63
N VAL A 12 -5.92 -9.15 -58.24
CA VAL A 12 -6.32 -7.78 -57.89
C VAL A 12 -6.80 -7.71 -56.43
N LEU A 13 -7.61 -8.68 -55.99
CA LEU A 13 -8.08 -8.74 -54.60
C LEU A 13 -6.93 -8.92 -53.61
N THR A 14 -5.97 -9.81 -53.90
CA THR A 14 -4.79 -10.01 -53.06
C THR A 14 -3.95 -8.74 -52.96
N ILE A 15 -3.73 -8.03 -54.08
CA ILE A 15 -2.99 -6.76 -54.10
C ILE A 15 -3.71 -5.71 -53.23
N VAL A 16 -5.03 -5.60 -53.34
CA VAL A 16 -5.84 -4.67 -52.53
C VAL A 16 -5.74 -5.00 -51.04
N ILE A 17 -5.83 -6.29 -50.66
CA ILE A 17 -5.69 -6.72 -49.27
C ILE A 17 -4.31 -6.37 -48.72
N VAL A 18 -3.23 -6.66 -49.48
CA VAL A 18 -1.86 -6.32 -49.06
C VAL A 18 -1.69 -4.82 -48.88
N LEU A 19 -2.21 -4.01 -49.80
CA LEU A 19 -2.21 -2.54 -49.68
C LEU A 19 -2.94 -2.07 -48.42
N LEU A 20 -4.11 -2.64 -48.12
CA LEU A 20 -4.87 -2.30 -46.91
C LEU A 20 -4.11 -2.66 -45.63
N VAL A 21 -3.43 -3.82 -45.59
CA VAL A 21 -2.61 -4.23 -44.45
C VAL A 21 -1.41 -3.31 -44.26
N ILE A 22 -0.74 -2.92 -45.35
CA ILE A 22 0.38 -1.96 -45.30
C ILE A 22 -0.12 -0.61 -44.78
N VAL A 23 -1.23 -0.09 -45.31
CA VAL A 23 -1.82 1.18 -44.88
C VAL A 23 -2.21 1.12 -43.40
N ALA A 24 -2.86 0.04 -42.94
CA ALA A 24 -3.22 -0.16 -41.54
C ALA A 24 -1.97 -0.23 -40.64
N SER A 25 -0.91 -0.91 -41.07
CA SER A 25 0.37 -1.00 -40.34
C SER A 25 1.04 0.37 -40.24
N VAL A 26 1.03 1.16 -41.31
CA VAL A 26 1.56 2.53 -41.33
C VAL A 26 0.76 3.42 -40.38
N PHE A 27 -0.57 3.37 -40.41
CA PHE A 27 -1.41 4.13 -39.46
C PHE A 27 -1.17 3.69 -38.01
N LEU A 28 -1.00 2.39 -37.77
CA LEU A 28 -0.68 1.87 -36.44
C LEU A 28 0.69 2.39 -35.96
N ILE A 29 1.71 2.37 -36.81
CA ILE A 29 3.03 2.94 -36.51
C ILE A 29 2.94 4.46 -36.29
N LEU A 30 2.21 5.19 -37.13
CA LEU A 30 2.02 6.64 -36.98
C LEU A 30 1.29 6.97 -35.68
N HIS A 31 0.28 6.18 -35.33
CA HIS A 31 -0.42 6.28 -34.04
C HIS A 31 0.57 6.09 -32.89
N PHE A 32 1.39 5.03 -32.91
CA PHE A 32 2.42 4.83 -31.91
C PHE A 32 3.41 6.01 -31.86
N ILE A 33 3.92 6.51 -33.00
CA ILE A 33 4.87 7.63 -33.04
C ILE A 33 4.25 8.93 -32.51
N ASN A 34 3.00 9.24 -32.86
CA ASN A 34 2.32 10.45 -32.38
C ASN A 34 1.98 10.34 -30.90
N SER A 35 1.50 9.18 -30.45
CA SER A 35 1.36 8.89 -29.02
C SER A 35 2.71 8.95 -28.29
N ALA A 36 3.85 8.71 -28.96
CA ALA A 36 5.20 8.85 -28.37
C ALA A 36 5.47 10.27 -27.96
N LYS A 37 5.22 11.16 -28.93
CA LYS A 37 5.51 12.58 -28.83
C LYS A 37 4.59 13.25 -27.80
N GLU A 38 3.39 12.74 -27.62
CA GLU A 38 2.45 13.20 -26.59
C GLU A 38 2.69 12.58 -25.20
N GLY A 39 3.64 11.64 -25.06
CA GLY A 39 3.90 10.93 -23.80
C GLY A 39 2.80 9.90 -23.44
N ASN A 40 2.04 9.47 -24.45
CA ASN A 40 0.90 8.55 -24.42
C ASN A 40 1.23 7.13 -24.94
N ILE A 41 2.49 6.78 -25.26
CA ILE A 41 2.78 5.38 -25.63
C ILE A 41 2.68 4.50 -24.39
N PHE A 42 1.88 3.45 -24.55
CA PHE A 42 1.37 2.51 -23.57
C PHE A 42 0.27 3.09 -22.69
N PRO A 43 -1.01 2.86 -23.04
CA PRO A 43 -2.08 2.82 -22.04
C PRO A 43 -1.82 1.76 -20.92
N TYR A 44 -0.75 0.96 -21.05
CA TYR A 44 -0.29 -0.09 -20.14
C TYR A 44 1.16 0.13 -19.62
N GLY A 45 1.69 1.34 -19.70
CA GLY A 45 3.07 1.64 -19.30
C GLY A 45 3.15 1.98 -17.81
N ILE A 46 4.15 1.46 -17.11
CA ILE A 46 4.38 1.80 -15.70
C ILE A 46 4.72 3.29 -15.60
N GLY A 47 3.84 4.08 -14.98
CA GLY A 47 4.06 5.51 -14.81
C GLY A 47 5.06 5.78 -13.69
N ILE A 48 6.04 6.67 -13.95
CA ILE A 48 6.99 7.12 -12.93
C ILE A 48 6.58 8.51 -12.46
N TYR A 49 6.44 8.65 -11.15
CA TYR A 49 6.00 9.87 -10.50
C TYR A 49 6.99 10.28 -9.42
N THR A 50 7.11 11.58 -9.21
CA THR A 50 7.58 12.17 -7.97
C THR A 50 6.39 12.78 -7.24
N TYR A 51 6.64 13.62 -6.23
CA TYR A 51 5.63 14.17 -5.36
C TYR A 51 5.73 15.69 -5.24
N LYS A 52 4.60 16.30 -4.89
CA LYS A 52 4.53 17.65 -4.33
C LYS A 52 3.86 17.54 -2.97
N VAL A 53 4.50 18.10 -1.94
CA VAL A 53 3.89 18.22 -0.61
C VAL A 53 2.83 19.32 -0.65
N LEU A 54 1.62 18.98 -0.26
CA LEU A 54 0.49 19.89 -0.10
C LEU A 54 0.44 20.46 1.32
N ASN A 55 0.48 19.56 2.32
CA ASN A 55 0.46 19.90 3.73
C ASN A 55 1.47 19.04 4.51
N THR A 56 1.80 19.49 5.72
CA THR A 56 2.63 18.75 6.66
C THR A 56 1.97 18.82 8.03
N TYR A 57 1.82 17.65 8.65
CA TYR A 57 1.21 17.48 9.96
C TYR A 57 2.24 16.98 10.95
N ASP A 58 2.03 17.28 12.23
CA ASP A 58 2.86 16.74 13.30
C ASP A 58 2.49 15.28 13.59
N HIS A 59 3.50 14.42 13.65
CA HIS A 59 3.34 13.00 13.96
C HIS A 59 3.74 12.74 15.40
N ILE A 60 2.91 13.23 16.31
CA ILE A 60 3.13 13.14 17.75
C ILE A 60 2.26 12.01 18.32
N HIS A 61 2.70 11.37 19.39
CA HIS A 61 1.90 10.47 20.21
C HIS A 61 1.94 10.93 21.67
N ASP A 62 0.90 10.54 22.42
CA ASP A 62 0.79 10.82 23.84
C ASP A 62 1.86 10.00 24.62
N PRO A 63 2.59 10.58 25.59
CA PRO A 63 3.59 9.86 26.39
C PRO A 63 3.11 8.57 27.10
N LEU A 64 1.81 8.39 27.28
CA LEU A 64 1.22 7.16 27.84
C LEU A 64 1.08 6.03 26.80
N VAL A 65 1.02 6.37 25.51
CA VAL A 65 0.83 5.43 24.40
C VAL A 65 2.13 4.65 24.17
N GLY A 66 2.02 3.32 24.12
CA GLY A 66 3.15 2.41 24.01
C GLY A 66 3.93 2.20 25.32
N LYS A 67 3.55 2.85 26.42
CA LYS A 67 4.22 2.66 27.72
C LYS A 67 3.70 1.40 28.41
N HIS A 68 4.60 0.44 28.63
CA HIS A 68 4.34 -0.71 29.50
C HIS A 68 4.69 -0.38 30.95
N ILE A 69 3.93 -0.93 31.90
CA ILE A 69 4.28 -0.87 33.33
C ILE A 69 5.62 -1.59 33.52
N LYS A 70 6.54 -0.92 34.21
CA LYS A 70 7.98 -1.23 34.35
C LYS A 70 8.29 -2.74 34.42
N ASN A 71 9.14 -3.20 33.49
CA ASN A 71 10.05 -4.31 33.73
C ASN A 71 11.47 -3.73 33.61
N GLU A 72 12.26 -3.77 34.68
CA GLU A 72 13.41 -2.89 34.93
C GLU A 72 14.60 -3.04 33.96
N ASN A 73 14.55 -3.99 33.02
CA ASN A 73 15.69 -4.35 32.16
C ASN A 73 15.62 -3.87 30.70
N ILE A 74 14.62 -3.07 30.29
CA ILE A 74 14.37 -2.75 28.86
C ILE A 74 14.32 -1.23 28.62
N LEU A 75 15.32 -0.49 29.12
CA LEU A 75 15.42 0.97 29.06
C LEU A 75 16.48 1.51 28.07
N ASN A 76 16.81 0.76 27.02
CA ASN A 76 17.88 1.16 26.10
C ASN A 76 17.45 1.65 24.70
N ILE A 77 16.16 1.57 24.32
CA ILE A 77 15.70 2.05 22.99
C ILE A 77 14.90 3.37 23.08
N ARG A 78 14.45 3.78 24.27
CA ARG A 78 13.51 4.89 24.48
C ARG A 78 14.03 5.95 25.47
N ARG A 79 15.23 6.48 25.24
CA ARG A 79 15.86 7.46 26.15
C ARG A 79 15.59 8.93 25.81
N ASP A 80 14.98 9.25 24.68
CA ASP A 80 14.60 10.63 24.35
C ASP A 80 13.12 10.86 24.63
N ASP A 81 12.82 11.93 25.37
CA ASP A 81 11.47 12.32 25.82
C ASP A 81 10.48 12.55 24.66
N LYS A 82 10.98 12.72 23.43
CA LYS A 82 10.20 12.78 22.19
C LYS A 82 10.14 11.41 21.55
N HIS A 83 9.14 10.67 21.95
CA HIS A 83 8.81 9.39 21.34
C HIS A 83 8.19 9.69 19.95
N PHE A 84 8.61 8.99 18.91
CA PHE A 84 8.00 9.09 17.57
C PHE A 84 7.48 7.70 17.18
N PRO A 85 6.35 7.58 16.47
CA PRO A 85 5.76 6.27 16.17
C PRO A 85 6.66 5.42 15.28
N PHE A 86 6.83 4.15 15.62
CA PHE A 86 7.44 3.16 14.72
C PHE A 86 6.35 2.60 13.82
N THR A 87 5.82 3.43 12.91
CA THR A 87 4.62 3.15 12.10
C THR A 87 4.77 1.89 11.26
N GLN A 88 3.76 1.02 11.34
CA GLN A 88 3.71 -0.24 10.59
C GLN A 88 2.41 -0.45 9.80
N GLY A 89 1.34 0.27 10.15
CA GLY A 89 0.14 0.38 9.33
C GLY A 89 -0.57 1.68 9.62
N LEU A 90 -1.15 2.30 8.59
CA LEU A 90 -1.81 3.59 8.69
C LEU A 90 -3.01 3.63 7.73
N PHE A 91 -4.18 4.05 8.20
CA PHE A 91 -5.30 4.33 7.29
C PHE A 91 -6.27 5.33 7.93
N PHE A 92 -7.12 5.95 7.14
CA PHE A 92 -8.16 6.84 7.65
C PHE A 92 -9.34 6.06 8.24
N SER A 93 -9.73 6.36 9.47
CA SER A 93 -11.02 5.88 10.02
C SER A 93 -12.19 6.78 9.59
N ASN A 94 -11.93 8.06 9.35
CA ASN A 94 -12.86 9.02 8.74
C ASN A 94 -12.09 10.15 8.03
N ASN A 95 -12.73 11.28 7.72
CA ASN A 95 -12.10 12.38 6.96
C ASN A 95 -10.91 13.07 7.69
N GLU A 96 -10.88 13.01 9.02
CA GLU A 96 -9.95 13.81 9.84
C GLU A 96 -9.10 12.95 10.78
N THR A 97 -9.46 11.69 10.98
CA THR A 97 -8.80 10.80 11.94
C THR A 97 -8.22 9.56 11.27
N LEU A 98 -7.08 9.12 11.78
CA LEU A 98 -6.36 7.95 11.30
C LEU A 98 -6.25 6.90 12.39
N ILE A 99 -6.17 5.65 11.94
CA ILE A 99 -5.77 4.51 12.75
C ILE A 99 -4.33 4.14 12.38
N GLU A 100 -3.52 3.93 13.40
CA GLU A 100 -2.11 3.57 13.27
C GLU A 100 -1.77 2.38 14.15
N SER A 101 -1.09 1.39 13.55
CA SER A 101 -0.39 0.33 14.27
C SER A 101 1.10 0.62 14.27
N THR A 102 1.76 0.31 15.39
CA THR A 102 3.18 0.53 15.58
C THR A 102 3.90 -0.73 16.02
N GLY A 103 5.17 -0.79 15.63
CA GLY A 103 6.08 -1.87 15.99
C GLY A 103 6.89 -1.59 17.27
N LEU A 104 7.92 -2.41 17.44
CA LEU A 104 8.82 -2.53 18.60
C LEU A 104 8.22 -3.38 19.74
N TYR A 105 8.94 -4.41 20.16
CA TYR A 105 8.59 -5.21 21.34
C TYR A 105 8.56 -4.34 22.60
N ASN A 106 7.65 -4.65 23.53
CA ASN A 106 7.41 -3.86 24.75
C ASN A 106 6.96 -2.41 24.48
N ALA A 107 6.48 -2.14 23.27
CA ALA A 107 6.37 -0.78 22.78
C ALA A 107 5.26 -0.58 21.74
N SER A 108 4.80 -1.67 21.12
CA SER A 108 3.78 -1.68 20.08
C SER A 108 2.41 -1.30 20.64
N TYR A 109 1.68 -0.54 19.85
CA TYR A 109 0.31 -0.14 20.16
C TYR A 109 -0.49 0.05 18.88
N LEU A 110 -1.81 -0.07 19.02
CA LEU A 110 -2.82 0.37 18.06
C LEU A 110 -3.43 1.66 18.59
N ARG A 111 -3.56 2.69 17.75
CA ARG A 111 -4.21 3.95 18.15
C ARG A 111 -5.10 4.51 17.07
N GLU A 112 -6.05 5.33 17.48
CA GLU A 112 -6.77 6.28 16.63
C GLU A 112 -6.40 7.71 17.07
N PHE A 113 -6.14 8.59 16.11
CA PHE A 113 -5.70 9.96 16.39
C PHE A 113 -6.23 10.96 15.37
N ASP A 114 -6.37 12.21 15.81
CA ASP A 114 -6.74 13.34 14.97
C ASP A 114 -5.55 13.83 14.15
N LEU A 115 -5.71 13.98 12.82
CA LEU A 115 -4.63 14.34 11.91
C LEU A 115 -4.09 15.75 12.18
N LEU A 116 -4.97 16.71 12.45
CA LEU A 116 -4.58 18.12 12.58
C LEU A 116 -3.78 18.37 13.85
N SER A 117 -4.24 17.82 14.97
CA SER A 117 -3.62 18.03 16.28
C SER A 117 -2.58 16.96 16.66
N GLY A 118 -2.58 15.81 15.99
CA GLY A 118 -1.80 14.63 16.39
C GLY A 118 -2.29 13.97 17.68
N LYS A 119 -3.39 14.47 18.29
CA LYS A 119 -3.88 13.98 19.57
C LYS A 119 -4.46 12.57 19.41
N THR A 120 -3.98 11.67 20.27
CA THR A 120 -4.54 10.32 20.38
C THR A 120 -5.94 10.40 20.99
N ILE A 121 -6.92 9.82 20.29
CA ILE A 121 -8.33 9.76 20.71
C ILE A 121 -8.55 8.53 21.59
N ARG A 122 -8.03 7.38 21.17
CA ARG A 122 -8.03 6.12 21.91
C ARG A 122 -6.88 5.23 21.45
N PHE A 123 -6.46 4.29 22.29
CA PHE A 123 -5.37 3.39 21.98
C PHE A 123 -5.47 2.08 22.77
N HIS A 124 -4.72 1.08 22.30
CA HIS A 124 -4.48 -0.18 22.97
C HIS A 124 -2.98 -0.50 22.90
N ASN A 125 -2.32 -0.67 24.05
CA ASN A 125 -0.94 -1.15 24.09
C ASN A 125 -0.95 -2.67 23.90
N LEU A 126 -0.27 -3.16 22.86
CA LEU A 126 -0.19 -4.60 22.60
C LEU A 126 0.64 -5.27 23.69
N GLU A 127 0.35 -6.52 24.06
CA GLU A 127 1.20 -7.24 25.02
C GLU A 127 2.68 -7.20 24.60
N SER A 128 3.59 -7.16 25.58
CA SER A 128 5.02 -6.93 25.36
C SER A 128 5.71 -7.90 24.40
N LYS A 129 5.16 -9.12 24.29
CA LYS A 129 5.63 -10.19 23.40
C LYS A 129 5.31 -9.97 21.92
N TYR A 130 4.41 -9.04 21.61
CA TYR A 130 4.01 -8.76 20.24
C TYR A 130 4.76 -7.56 19.68
N PHE A 131 5.20 -7.71 18.44
CA PHE A 131 5.63 -6.61 17.60
C PHE A 131 4.51 -6.36 16.59
N GLY A 132 3.81 -5.23 16.73
CA GLY A 132 2.70 -4.85 15.86
C GLY A 132 3.18 -4.51 14.44
N GLU A 133 2.42 -4.94 13.45
CA GLU A 133 2.70 -4.70 12.03
C GLU A 133 1.48 -4.05 11.33
N GLY A 134 1.26 -4.29 10.05
CA GLY A 134 0.16 -3.72 9.26
C GLY A 134 -1.21 -3.91 9.89
N THR A 135 -2.08 -2.90 9.71
CA THR A 135 -3.43 -2.87 10.27
C THR A 135 -4.45 -2.45 9.22
N THR A 136 -5.66 -3.02 9.28
CA THR A 136 -6.77 -2.59 8.41
C THR A 136 -8.13 -2.86 9.05
N LEU A 137 -9.17 -2.22 8.50
CA LEU A 137 -10.56 -2.49 8.83
C LEU A 137 -11.07 -3.76 8.15
N VAL A 138 -11.81 -4.59 8.88
CA VAL A 138 -12.52 -5.78 8.39
C VAL A 138 -13.95 -5.77 8.92
N ILE A 139 -14.91 -6.22 8.11
CA ILE A 139 -16.31 -6.37 8.51
C ILE A 139 -16.59 -7.84 8.80
N GLU A 140 -17.11 -8.19 9.96
CA GLU A 140 -17.56 -9.57 10.20
C GLU A 140 -18.80 -9.87 9.34
N PRO A 141 -18.77 -10.85 8.42
CA PRO A 141 -19.86 -11.04 7.46
C PRO A 141 -21.22 -11.38 8.09
N SER A 142 -21.24 -12.14 9.18
CA SER A 142 -22.47 -12.55 9.85
C SER A 142 -23.16 -11.46 10.65
N THR A 143 -22.42 -10.45 11.14
CA THR A 143 -22.97 -9.43 12.07
C THR A 143 -22.85 -8.00 11.56
N PHE A 144 -22.11 -7.77 10.47
CA PHE A 144 -21.78 -6.45 9.94
C PHE A 144 -21.06 -5.54 10.95
N ARG A 145 -20.40 -6.13 11.96
CA ARG A 145 -19.58 -5.39 12.93
C ARG A 145 -18.20 -5.10 12.36
N LYS A 146 -17.68 -3.93 12.69
CA LYS A 146 -16.34 -3.46 12.33
C LYS A 146 -15.30 -4.02 13.30
N PHE A 147 -14.18 -4.49 12.77
CA PHE A 147 -13.03 -4.98 13.51
C PHE A 147 -11.73 -4.46 12.90
N LEU A 148 -10.73 -4.27 13.74
CA LEU A 148 -9.37 -3.93 13.32
C LEU A 148 -8.52 -5.18 13.39
N PHE A 149 -7.89 -5.53 12.27
CA PHE A 149 -6.95 -6.64 12.21
C PHE A 149 -5.54 -6.04 12.24
N VAL A 150 -4.69 -6.56 13.13
CA VAL A 150 -3.29 -6.15 13.27
C VAL A 150 -2.41 -7.38 13.10
N LEU A 151 -1.54 -7.38 12.08
CA LEU A 151 -0.51 -8.40 11.93
C LEU A 151 0.54 -8.27 13.04
N THR A 152 1.26 -9.36 13.27
CA THR A 152 2.43 -9.38 14.15
C THR A 152 3.66 -9.86 13.40
N TYR A 153 4.84 -9.37 13.74
CA TYR A 153 6.05 -9.60 12.93
C TYR A 153 6.46 -11.08 12.86
N LYS A 154 7.03 -11.64 13.94
CA LYS A 154 7.50 -13.05 13.96
C LYS A 154 6.62 -13.96 14.78
N GLU A 155 5.62 -13.40 15.46
CA GLU A 155 4.77 -14.15 16.38
C GLU A 155 3.74 -15.01 15.64
N LYS A 156 3.59 -14.83 14.32
CA LYS A 156 2.67 -15.62 13.48
C LYS A 156 1.23 -15.51 13.99
N LYS A 157 0.85 -14.30 14.43
CA LYS A 157 -0.49 -13.96 14.93
C LYS A 157 -1.13 -12.83 14.15
N ILE A 158 -2.46 -12.82 14.15
CA ILE A 158 -3.29 -11.67 13.76
C ILE A 158 -4.16 -11.33 14.96
N LEU A 159 -3.97 -10.15 15.52
CA LEU A 159 -4.75 -9.64 16.64
C LEU A 159 -6.00 -8.97 16.09
N VAL A 160 -7.17 -9.32 16.62
CA VAL A 160 -8.46 -8.78 16.18
C VAL A 160 -9.05 -7.94 17.29
N PHE A 161 -9.22 -6.64 17.04
CA PHE A 161 -9.78 -5.71 18.00
C PHE A 161 -11.19 -5.31 17.58
N ASN A 162 -12.08 -5.17 18.57
CA ASN A 162 -13.36 -4.53 18.31
C ASN A 162 -13.12 -3.05 17.92
N TYR A 163 -13.69 -2.61 16.80
CA TYR A 163 -13.46 -1.25 16.29
C TYR A 163 -13.98 -0.15 17.23
N GLU A 164 -15.07 -0.40 17.97
CA GLU A 164 -15.68 0.61 18.85
C GLU A 164 -14.98 0.70 20.21
N THR A 165 -14.52 -0.42 20.75
CA THR A 165 -13.95 -0.46 22.12
C THR A 165 -12.42 -0.53 22.14
N PHE A 166 -11.77 -0.88 21.01
CA PHE A 166 -10.32 -1.20 20.96
C PHE A 166 -9.92 -2.35 21.90
N GLU A 167 -10.89 -3.15 22.36
CA GLU A 167 -10.62 -4.36 23.14
C GLU A 167 -10.24 -5.51 22.21
N LEU A 168 -9.27 -6.31 22.64
CA LEU A 168 -8.88 -7.53 21.94
C LEU A 168 -10.08 -8.49 21.96
N TYR A 169 -10.60 -8.78 20.78
CA TYR A 169 -11.77 -9.62 20.57
C TYR A 169 -11.39 -11.07 20.28
N HIS A 170 -10.33 -11.26 19.47
CA HIS A 170 -9.84 -12.57 19.06
C HIS A 170 -8.36 -12.53 18.68
N THR A 171 -7.73 -13.69 18.55
CA THR A 171 -6.37 -13.82 18.03
C THR A 171 -6.26 -15.05 17.14
N TYR A 172 -5.96 -14.83 15.87
CA TYR A 172 -5.70 -15.92 14.93
C TYR A 172 -4.23 -16.32 14.91
N TYR A 173 -3.97 -17.61 14.70
CA TYR A 173 -2.73 -18.10 14.11
C TYR A 173 -2.67 -17.75 12.62
N ASN A 174 -1.48 -17.40 12.16
CA ASN A 174 -1.14 -17.11 10.77
C ASN A 174 0.14 -17.84 10.40
N GLU A 175 0.39 -18.08 9.12
CA GLU A 175 1.65 -18.68 8.65
C GLU A 175 2.67 -17.65 8.16
N LEU A 176 2.24 -16.41 7.92
CA LEU A 176 3.08 -15.32 7.42
C LEU A 176 3.77 -14.58 8.56
N ASP A 177 4.99 -14.11 8.29
CA ASP A 177 5.54 -13.00 9.07
C ASP A 177 4.75 -11.75 8.71
N GLY A 178 4.40 -10.92 9.69
CA GLY A 178 3.61 -9.71 9.45
C GLY A 178 4.44 -8.61 8.83
N TYR A 179 3.96 -8.05 7.71
CA TYR A 179 4.41 -6.77 7.16
C TYR A 179 3.16 -5.91 6.94
N GLY A 180 2.79 -5.56 5.71
CA GLY A 180 1.59 -4.76 5.45
C GLY A 180 0.30 -5.58 5.40
N LEU A 181 -0.81 -4.91 5.68
CA LEU A 181 -2.17 -5.45 5.65
C LEU A 181 -3.13 -4.37 5.16
N THR A 182 -3.98 -4.67 4.17
CA THR A 182 -5.06 -3.78 3.72
C THR A 182 -6.27 -4.61 3.31
N SER A 183 -7.45 -4.02 3.37
CA SER A 183 -8.67 -4.61 2.81
C SER A 183 -9.29 -3.69 1.75
N ASN A 184 -10.27 -4.19 1.01
CA ASN A 184 -11.10 -3.35 0.13
C ASN A 184 -12.26 -2.67 0.86
N VAL A 185 -12.32 -2.73 2.18
CA VAL A 185 -13.35 -2.07 2.97
C VAL A 185 -13.11 -0.56 2.90
N ASP A 186 -14.16 0.21 2.60
CA ASP A 186 -14.13 1.65 2.76
C ASP A 186 -14.61 1.99 4.19
N PRO A 187 -13.76 2.59 5.04
CA PRO A 187 -14.12 2.95 6.41
C PRO A 187 -15.36 3.84 6.52
N LEU A 188 -15.65 4.63 5.48
CA LEU A 188 -16.78 5.56 5.41
C LEU A 188 -18.10 4.91 4.96
N GLN A 189 -18.10 3.64 4.52
CA GLN A 189 -19.34 2.96 4.13
C GLN A 189 -20.30 2.79 5.31
N SER A 190 -21.57 3.10 5.08
CA SER A 190 -22.65 2.84 6.05
C SER A 190 -22.99 1.35 6.11
N LYS A 191 -23.67 0.92 7.19
CA LYS A 191 -24.14 -0.47 7.29
C LYS A 191 -25.14 -0.80 6.19
N GLU A 192 -25.94 0.18 5.79
CA GLU A 192 -26.93 0.06 4.72
C GLU A 192 -26.23 -0.19 3.37
N ASP A 193 -25.15 0.55 3.07
CA ASP A 193 -24.34 0.34 1.86
C ASP A 193 -23.72 -1.06 1.83
N LEU A 194 -23.20 -1.52 2.98
CA LEU A 194 -22.62 -2.86 3.12
C LEU A 194 -23.67 -3.96 2.84
N ARG A 195 -24.93 -3.76 3.22
CA ARG A 195 -26.02 -4.71 3.03
C ARG A 195 -26.51 -4.79 1.58
N GLN A 196 -26.60 -3.66 0.89
CA GLN A 196 -27.20 -3.61 -0.46
C GLN A 196 -26.58 -4.58 -1.46
N ASN A 197 -25.29 -4.91 -1.29
CA ASN A 197 -24.56 -5.84 -2.16
C ASN A 197 -24.03 -7.08 -1.44
N ASN A 198 -24.44 -7.31 -0.19
CA ASN A 198 -23.81 -8.29 0.70
C ASN A 198 -22.27 -8.18 0.69
N PHE A 199 -21.75 -6.95 0.66
CA PHE A 199 -20.32 -6.69 0.47
C PHE A 199 -19.41 -7.48 1.43
N PRO A 200 -19.76 -7.64 2.73
CA PRO A 200 -18.91 -8.41 3.64
C PRO A 200 -18.63 -9.86 3.19
N LEU A 201 -19.50 -10.48 2.38
CA LEU A 201 -19.27 -11.83 1.84
C LEU A 201 -18.21 -11.87 0.73
N TYR A 202 -17.91 -10.71 0.12
CA TYR A 202 -16.98 -10.58 -1.01
C TYR A 202 -15.85 -9.60 -0.73
N GLN A 203 -15.75 -9.12 0.51
CA GLN A 203 -14.62 -8.30 0.93
C GLN A 203 -13.33 -9.13 0.81
N LYS A 204 -12.22 -8.44 0.58
CA LYS A 204 -10.91 -9.06 0.40
C LYS A 204 -9.91 -8.45 1.35
N LEU A 205 -8.99 -9.28 1.82
CA LEU A 205 -7.91 -8.93 2.73
C LEU A 205 -6.60 -9.35 2.10
N TRP A 206 -5.68 -8.40 1.96
CA TRP A 206 -4.36 -8.64 1.40
C TRP A 206 -3.27 -8.35 2.41
N ALA A 207 -2.24 -9.20 2.41
CA ALA A 207 -1.09 -9.10 3.28
C ALA A 207 0.23 -9.26 2.52
N THR A 208 1.31 -8.74 3.09
CA THR A 208 2.69 -9.02 2.69
C THR A 208 3.47 -9.64 3.84
N SER A 209 4.57 -10.33 3.52
CA SER A 209 5.42 -11.00 4.51
C SER A 209 6.91 -10.63 4.40
N GLY A 210 7.22 -9.61 3.60
CA GLY A 210 8.59 -9.18 3.29
C GLY A 210 9.28 -9.99 2.18
N ASP A 211 8.69 -11.10 1.74
CA ASP A 211 9.09 -11.81 0.53
C ASP A 211 8.48 -11.19 -0.74
N GLU A 212 8.45 -11.94 -1.84
CA GLU A 212 8.02 -11.44 -3.16
C GLU A 212 6.51 -11.58 -3.44
N TYR A 213 5.69 -11.93 -2.45
CA TYR A 213 4.27 -12.25 -2.66
C TYR A 213 3.31 -11.23 -2.07
N LEU A 214 2.24 -10.97 -2.81
CA LEU A 214 0.99 -10.45 -2.29
C LEU A 214 0.09 -11.63 -1.94
N TYR A 215 -0.29 -11.76 -0.68
CA TYR A 215 -1.15 -12.81 -0.16
C TYR A 215 -2.59 -12.30 -0.07
N GLU A 216 -3.54 -13.18 -0.35
CA GLU A 216 -4.97 -12.98 -0.05
C GLU A 216 -5.32 -13.93 1.10
N LEU A 217 -5.88 -13.39 2.18
CA LEU A 217 -6.27 -14.12 3.38
C LEU A 217 -7.78 -14.36 3.37
N ASP A 218 -8.20 -15.54 3.84
CA ASP A 218 -9.63 -15.84 4.03
C ASP A 218 -10.26 -14.96 5.10
N ILE A 219 -11.58 -14.76 5.08
CA ILE A 219 -12.31 -14.12 6.19
C ILE A 219 -13.51 -15.02 6.51
N PRO A 220 -13.56 -15.67 7.70
CA PRO A 220 -14.66 -16.55 8.03
C PRO A 220 -15.97 -15.73 8.21
N PRO A 221 -17.15 -16.32 7.93
CA PRO A 221 -18.42 -15.65 8.12
C PRO A 221 -18.65 -15.13 9.55
N ASN A 222 -18.20 -15.87 10.56
CA ASN A 222 -18.09 -15.42 11.94
C ASN A 222 -16.64 -15.53 12.39
N LEU A 223 -16.10 -14.45 12.98
CA LEU A 223 -14.68 -14.36 13.31
C LEU A 223 -14.26 -15.29 14.45
N LYS A 224 -15.20 -15.96 15.13
CA LYS A 224 -14.92 -16.95 16.17
C LYS A 224 -15.04 -18.39 15.70
N ASP A 225 -15.37 -18.64 14.43
CA ASP A 225 -15.53 -20.00 13.91
C ASP A 225 -14.18 -20.76 13.79
N THR A 226 -13.06 -20.04 13.81
CA THR A 226 -11.71 -20.61 13.68
C THR A 226 -10.69 -19.83 14.49
N ASP A 227 -9.59 -20.48 14.86
CA ASP A 227 -8.42 -19.85 15.44
C ASP A 227 -7.31 -19.62 14.41
N LYS A 228 -7.50 -19.98 13.14
CA LYS A 228 -6.50 -19.81 12.07
C LYS A 228 -7.09 -19.06 10.86
N LEU A 229 -6.36 -18.05 10.40
CA LEU A 229 -6.57 -17.42 9.10
C LEU A 229 -5.63 -18.06 8.07
N SER A 230 -6.19 -18.57 6.98
CA SER A 230 -5.42 -19.26 5.94
C SER A 230 -5.21 -18.37 4.72
N VAL A 231 -4.10 -18.57 4.04
CA VAL A 231 -3.86 -17.98 2.71
C VAL A 231 -4.73 -18.71 1.68
N VAL A 232 -5.57 -17.96 0.96
CA VAL A 232 -6.41 -18.51 -0.12
C VAL A 232 -5.81 -18.30 -1.49
N ASN A 233 -4.93 -17.30 -1.63
CA ASN A 233 -4.23 -17.03 -2.88
C ASN A 233 -2.90 -16.33 -2.59
N LYS A 234 -1.93 -16.47 -3.51
CA LYS A 234 -0.71 -15.65 -3.49
C LYS A 234 -0.20 -15.42 -4.90
N LYS A 235 0.30 -14.20 -5.15
CA LYS A 235 0.85 -13.81 -6.46
C LYS A 235 2.18 -13.11 -6.28
N LYS A 236 3.14 -13.42 -7.16
CA LYS A 236 4.45 -12.74 -7.15
C LYS A 236 4.29 -11.31 -7.62
N ILE A 237 4.79 -10.37 -6.82
CA ILE A 237 4.76 -8.95 -7.13
C ILE A 237 5.83 -8.65 -8.17
N LYS A 238 5.42 -8.04 -9.29
CA LYS A 238 6.32 -7.72 -10.40
C LYS A 238 6.26 -6.25 -10.79
N CYS A 239 7.41 -5.59 -10.91
CA CYS A 239 7.50 -4.25 -11.48
C CYS A 239 8.57 -4.21 -12.57
N ALA A 240 8.20 -3.75 -13.77
CA ALA A 240 9.10 -3.57 -14.91
C ALA A 240 9.96 -4.81 -15.27
N GLY A 241 9.39 -6.02 -15.11
CA GLY A 241 10.07 -7.29 -15.37
C GLY A 241 10.86 -7.86 -14.19
N PHE A 242 10.95 -7.15 -13.07
CA PHE A 242 11.61 -7.62 -11.84
C PHE A 242 10.60 -8.16 -10.85
N HIS A 243 11.01 -9.16 -10.07
CA HIS A 243 10.31 -9.52 -8.83
C HIS A 243 10.64 -8.50 -7.76
N ILE A 244 9.63 -8.09 -7.00
CA ILE A 244 9.79 -7.09 -5.94
C ILE A 244 9.71 -7.77 -4.60
N TYR A 245 10.78 -7.66 -3.82
CA TYR A 245 10.89 -8.14 -2.44
C TYR A 245 10.64 -7.01 -1.45
N ARG A 246 10.47 -7.36 -0.18
CA ARG A 246 10.37 -6.40 0.93
C ARG A 246 9.23 -5.40 0.77
N VAL A 247 8.17 -5.81 0.10
CA VAL A 247 6.92 -5.06 0.06
C VAL A 247 6.37 -5.03 1.48
N ASN A 248 6.12 -3.83 1.98
CA ASN A 248 5.78 -3.59 3.37
C ASN A 248 4.34 -3.08 3.48
N GLU A 249 4.13 -1.94 4.14
CA GLU A 249 2.83 -1.35 4.38
C GLU A 249 2.02 -1.12 3.09
N LEU A 250 0.70 -1.28 3.19
CA LEU A 250 -0.25 -1.34 2.08
C LEU A 250 -1.44 -0.42 2.32
N GLU A 251 -1.96 0.19 1.25
CA GLU A 251 -3.25 0.91 1.26
C GLU A 251 -4.01 0.66 -0.05
N TYR A 252 -5.24 0.15 0.06
CA TYR A 252 -6.08 -0.18 -1.10
C TYR A 252 -6.74 1.04 -1.74
N HIS A 253 -6.58 1.17 -3.05
CA HIS A 253 -7.16 2.21 -3.87
C HIS A 253 -8.35 1.69 -4.71
N PRO A 254 -9.60 1.98 -4.34
CA PRO A 254 -10.78 1.39 -4.97
C PRO A 254 -10.97 1.81 -6.42
N LYS A 255 -10.66 3.06 -6.79
CA LYS A 255 -10.86 3.57 -8.15
C LYS A 255 -10.18 2.72 -9.21
N THR A 256 -8.97 2.26 -8.90
CA THR A 256 -8.10 1.52 -9.83
C THR A 256 -7.96 0.05 -9.45
N LYS A 257 -8.65 -0.42 -8.40
CA LYS A 257 -8.53 -1.79 -7.85
C LYS A 257 -7.07 -2.20 -7.66
N SER A 258 -6.30 -1.34 -7.02
CA SER A 258 -4.87 -1.54 -6.81
C SER A 258 -4.50 -1.22 -5.37
N ILE A 259 -3.27 -1.53 -4.98
CA ILE A 259 -2.72 -1.27 -3.66
C ILE A 259 -1.49 -0.38 -3.81
N PHE A 260 -1.42 0.71 -3.06
CA PHE A 260 -0.15 1.41 -2.83
C PHE A 260 0.64 0.65 -1.80
N ALA A 261 1.92 0.44 -2.04
CA ALA A 261 2.77 -0.36 -1.18
C ALA A 261 4.15 0.29 -0.98
N ASN A 262 4.57 0.42 0.27
CA ASN A 262 5.96 0.79 0.58
C ASN A 262 6.91 -0.35 0.23
N ILE A 263 8.12 0.00 -0.23
CA ILE A 263 9.22 -0.97 -0.38
C ILE A 263 10.25 -0.71 0.72
N PHE A 264 10.40 -1.63 1.66
CA PHE A 264 11.19 -1.44 2.87
C PHE A 264 12.67 -1.15 2.57
N LEU A 265 13.25 -0.20 3.31
CA LEU A 265 14.59 0.38 3.11
C LEU A 265 14.77 1.19 1.81
N THR A 266 13.68 1.62 1.20
CA THR A 266 13.69 2.53 0.05
C THR A 266 12.76 3.71 0.28
N ASP A 267 12.87 4.73 -0.57
CA ASP A 267 11.94 5.86 -0.66
C ASP A 267 10.87 5.62 -1.73
N LEU A 268 10.64 4.38 -2.15
CA LEU A 268 9.65 4.04 -3.19
C LEU A 268 8.31 3.63 -2.59
N ILE A 269 7.25 4.09 -3.26
CA ILE A 269 5.93 3.48 -3.21
C ILE A 269 5.62 2.91 -4.60
N LEU A 270 5.10 1.69 -4.64
CA LEU A 270 4.55 1.11 -5.87
C LEU A 270 3.03 1.11 -5.79
N GLN A 271 2.36 1.38 -6.92
CA GLN A 271 0.94 1.04 -7.06
C GLN A 271 0.84 -0.29 -7.80
N ILE A 272 0.19 -1.29 -7.21
CA ILE A 272 0.18 -2.68 -7.67
C ILE A 272 -1.28 -3.11 -7.93
N ASP A 273 -1.56 -3.61 -9.12
CA ASP A 273 -2.86 -4.20 -9.46
C ASP A 273 -3.11 -5.48 -8.63
N VAL A 274 -4.26 -5.59 -7.95
CA VAL A 274 -4.52 -6.71 -7.01
C VAL A 274 -4.79 -8.04 -7.71
N ASP A 275 -5.27 -8.00 -8.95
CA ASP A 275 -5.63 -9.20 -9.71
C ASP A 275 -4.40 -9.84 -10.33
N THR A 276 -3.46 -9.04 -10.83
CA THR A 276 -2.25 -9.50 -11.54
C THR A 276 -0.98 -9.45 -10.70
N ALA A 277 -0.98 -8.72 -9.57
CA ALA A 277 0.22 -8.36 -8.80
C ALA A 277 1.31 -7.66 -9.64
N THR A 278 0.88 -6.92 -10.66
CA THR A 278 1.79 -6.12 -11.50
C THR A 278 1.73 -4.65 -11.13
N CYS A 279 2.92 -4.05 -11.13
CA CYS A 279 3.13 -2.64 -10.88
C CYS A 279 2.49 -1.79 -11.97
N LEU A 280 1.69 -0.80 -11.57
CA LEU A 280 1.05 0.19 -12.42
C LEU A 280 1.82 1.53 -12.38
N LYS A 281 2.33 1.89 -11.20
CA LYS A 281 3.06 3.15 -10.98
C LYS A 281 4.23 2.93 -10.03
N ILE A 282 5.31 3.69 -10.26
CA ILE A 282 6.44 3.85 -9.35
C ILE A 282 6.43 5.30 -8.88
N ILE A 283 6.39 5.52 -7.57
CA ILE A 283 6.39 6.82 -6.93
C ILE A 283 7.67 6.97 -6.14
N ASP A 284 8.53 7.90 -6.54
CA ASP A 284 9.81 8.19 -5.91
C ASP A 284 9.67 9.34 -4.91
N LEU A 285 9.77 9.02 -3.61
CA LEU A 285 9.68 9.96 -2.49
C LEU A 285 11.05 10.38 -1.95
N LYS A 286 12.12 10.19 -2.72
CA LYS A 286 13.47 10.60 -2.31
C LYS A 286 13.51 12.03 -1.76
N GLY A 287 14.23 12.20 -0.65
CA GLY A 287 14.39 13.49 0.04
C GLY A 287 13.21 13.90 0.92
N LEU A 288 12.11 13.12 1.00
CA LEU A 288 10.97 13.48 1.83
C LEU A 288 11.33 13.49 3.33
N ILE A 289 12.11 12.49 3.78
CA ILE A 289 12.59 12.38 5.17
C ILE A 289 13.39 13.60 5.64
N GLU A 290 14.07 14.30 4.72
CA GLU A 290 14.87 15.50 5.03
C GLU A 290 14.00 16.67 5.50
N ARG A 291 12.69 16.61 5.22
CA ARG A 291 11.69 17.59 5.65
C ARG A 291 11.15 17.34 7.04
N CYS A 292 11.47 16.20 7.68
CA CYS A 292 11.05 15.94 9.05
C CYS A 292 11.76 16.89 10.02
N SER A 293 11.01 17.47 10.96
CA SER A 293 11.55 18.31 12.03
C SER A 293 12.65 17.60 12.86
N ASN A 294 12.55 16.29 13.03
CA ASN A 294 13.54 15.48 13.73
C ASN A 294 14.65 14.89 12.84
N TYR A 295 14.76 15.28 11.56
CA TYR A 295 15.68 14.67 10.59
C TYR A 295 17.12 14.55 11.11
N LYS A 296 17.65 15.59 11.79
CA LYS A 296 19.01 15.57 12.35
C LYS A 296 19.25 14.42 13.35
N GLN A 297 18.21 13.99 14.07
CA GLN A 297 18.25 12.92 15.07
C GLN A 297 18.13 11.53 14.43
N ILE A 298 17.41 11.43 13.30
CA ILE A 298 17.09 10.15 12.66
C ILE A 298 17.96 9.83 11.44
N LYS A 299 18.59 10.81 10.79
CA LYS A 299 19.31 10.63 9.50
C LYS A 299 20.36 9.51 9.45
N ASN A 300 20.92 9.12 10.59
CA ASN A 300 21.95 8.07 10.69
C ASN A 300 21.40 6.72 11.19
N LYS A 301 20.09 6.64 11.47
CA LYS A 301 19.41 5.44 11.95
C LYS A 301 18.89 4.67 10.74
N LEU A 302 19.27 3.41 10.61
CA LEU A 302 18.94 2.60 9.43
C LEU A 302 17.46 2.19 9.41
N GLU A 303 16.83 2.17 10.58
CA GLU A 303 15.45 1.78 10.81
C GLU A 303 14.44 2.91 10.55
N THR A 304 14.90 4.16 10.34
CA THR A 304 14.01 5.32 10.16
C THR A 304 13.69 5.54 8.69
N VAL A 305 12.83 4.67 8.17
CA VAL A 305 12.50 4.59 6.75
C VAL A 305 11.05 4.95 6.48
N LEU A 306 10.77 5.33 5.23
CA LEU A 306 9.41 5.51 4.73
C LEU A 306 8.57 4.26 5.01
N ASN A 307 7.43 4.45 5.67
CA ASN A 307 6.46 3.39 5.98
C ASN A 307 5.15 4.00 6.52
N GLY A 308 4.00 3.56 5.98
CA GLY A 308 2.69 4.09 6.33
C GLY A 308 2.13 4.96 5.21
N ILE A 309 1.00 4.53 4.65
CA ILE A 309 0.33 5.16 3.51
C ILE A 309 -1.15 5.22 3.83
N ALA A 310 -1.79 6.38 3.69
CA ALA A 310 -3.24 6.49 3.76
C ALA A 310 -3.76 7.32 2.59
N ILE A 311 -4.85 6.89 1.93
CA ILE A 311 -5.48 7.68 0.88
C ILE A 311 -6.45 8.68 1.51
N ARG A 312 -6.31 9.97 1.16
CA ARG A 312 -7.29 11.01 1.53
C ARG A 312 -8.69 10.61 1.10
N PRO A 313 -9.67 10.49 2.01
CA PRO A 313 -10.98 9.96 1.67
C PRO A 313 -11.68 10.71 0.54
N GLU A 314 -11.54 12.04 0.50
CA GLU A 314 -12.10 12.91 -0.54
C GLU A 314 -11.53 12.66 -1.94
N SER A 315 -10.33 12.10 -2.03
CA SER A 315 -9.64 11.81 -3.31
C SER A 315 -9.64 10.32 -3.67
N ARG A 316 -10.30 9.47 -2.87
CA ARG A 316 -10.27 8.00 -3.00
C ARG A 316 -10.86 7.49 -4.32
N GLN A 317 -11.62 8.35 -5.02
CA GLN A 317 -12.21 8.08 -6.33
C GLN A 317 -11.43 8.70 -7.51
N ASP A 318 -10.33 9.38 -7.25
CA ASP A 318 -9.47 9.98 -8.27
C ASP A 318 -8.51 8.94 -8.86
N GLU A 319 -8.13 9.08 -10.13
CA GLU A 319 -7.12 8.20 -10.76
C GLU A 319 -5.74 8.30 -10.09
N LEU A 320 -5.46 9.47 -9.51
CA LEU A 320 -4.26 9.83 -8.76
C LEU A 320 -4.70 10.45 -7.44
N PRO A 321 -4.96 9.63 -6.40
CA PRO A 321 -5.43 10.14 -5.12
C PRO A 321 -4.32 10.93 -4.43
N THR A 322 -4.73 11.81 -3.51
CA THR A 322 -3.83 12.42 -2.54
C THR A 322 -3.51 11.40 -1.45
N LEU A 323 -2.24 11.25 -1.11
CA LEU A 323 -1.79 10.35 -0.05
C LEU A 323 -1.34 11.15 1.17
N LEU A 324 -1.58 10.61 2.36
CA LEU A 324 -0.70 10.83 3.50
C LEU A 324 0.36 9.75 3.52
N VAL A 325 1.59 10.17 3.74
CA VAL A 325 2.74 9.29 3.90
C VAL A 325 3.57 9.72 5.11
N THR A 326 4.11 8.75 5.82
CA THR A 326 5.02 8.97 6.96
C THR A 326 6.13 7.91 6.97
N GLY A 327 6.82 7.75 8.09
CA GLY A 327 7.81 6.72 8.28
C GLY A 327 8.05 6.36 9.72
N LYS A 328 8.91 5.37 9.90
CA LYS A 328 9.31 4.85 11.20
C LYS A 328 10.13 5.92 11.92
N LEU A 329 9.64 6.36 13.07
CA LEU A 329 10.20 7.43 13.89
C LEU A 329 10.21 8.80 13.20
N TRP A 330 9.38 9.02 12.17
CA TRP A 330 9.27 10.34 11.55
C TRP A 330 8.47 11.27 12.46
N SER A 331 8.87 12.54 12.53
CA SER A 331 8.12 13.54 13.31
C SER A 331 6.94 14.14 12.57
N ASN A 332 6.72 13.74 11.31
CA ASN A 332 5.77 14.40 10.42
C ASN A 332 5.06 13.41 9.51
N ILE A 333 3.78 13.67 9.27
CA ILE A 333 2.97 13.06 8.20
C ILE A 333 2.88 14.09 7.07
N PHE A 334 3.12 13.66 5.84
CA PHE A 334 3.09 14.54 4.67
C PHE A 334 1.91 14.21 3.79
N GLU A 335 1.12 15.24 3.45
CA GLU A 335 0.11 15.15 2.41
C GLU A 335 0.74 15.43 1.07
N ILE A 336 0.63 14.49 0.14
CA ILE A 336 1.31 14.54 -1.15
C ILE A 336 0.35 14.30 -2.31
N THR A 337 0.61 15.00 -3.40
CA THR A 337 0.05 14.68 -4.73
C THR A 337 1.17 14.24 -5.66
N PHE A 338 0.82 13.54 -6.74
CA PHE A 338 1.78 12.97 -7.67
C PHE A 338 2.09 13.91 -8.83
N VAL A 339 3.37 14.04 -9.16
CA VAL A 339 3.85 14.78 -10.32
C VAL A 339 4.52 13.80 -11.28
N ARG A 340 3.96 13.63 -12.49
CA ARG A 340 4.52 12.70 -13.48
C ARG A 340 5.92 13.14 -13.88
N ASN A 341 6.90 12.26 -13.75
CA ASN A 341 8.27 12.54 -14.17
C ASN A 341 8.44 12.20 -15.65
N LYS A 342 8.22 13.18 -16.53
CA LYS A 342 8.34 13.01 -17.99
C LYS A 342 9.77 12.73 -18.48
N ASN A 343 10.78 13.05 -17.66
CA ASN A 343 12.18 12.86 -17.98
C ASN A 343 12.75 11.58 -17.35
N ALA A 344 11.92 10.78 -16.67
CA ALA A 344 12.38 9.54 -16.08
C ALA A 344 12.82 8.55 -17.17
N PHE A 345 13.84 7.77 -16.84
CA PHE A 345 14.22 6.62 -17.65
C PHE A 345 13.05 5.63 -17.80
N ALA A 346 13.17 4.70 -18.75
CA ALA A 346 12.27 3.56 -18.79
C ALA A 346 12.21 2.86 -17.41
N PRO A 347 11.04 2.35 -16.97
CA PRO A 347 10.84 1.82 -15.61
C PRO A 347 11.87 0.79 -15.14
N ASN A 348 12.31 -0.09 -16.02
CA ASN A 348 13.33 -1.09 -15.73
C ASN A 348 14.71 -0.47 -15.49
N VAL A 349 15.06 0.57 -16.26
CA VAL A 349 16.30 1.34 -16.09
C VAL A 349 16.24 2.17 -14.82
N PHE A 350 15.09 2.82 -14.56
CA PHE A 350 14.86 3.55 -13.32
C PHE A 350 15.09 2.68 -12.09
N LEU A 351 14.45 1.52 -11.99
CA LEU A 351 14.61 0.62 -10.84
C LEU A 351 16.06 0.13 -10.71
N LYS A 352 16.71 -0.24 -11.83
CA LYS A 352 18.10 -0.68 -11.82
C LYS A 352 19.05 0.40 -11.29
N GLU A 353 18.91 1.64 -11.77
CA GLU A 353 19.74 2.74 -11.30
C GLU A 353 19.39 3.14 -9.87
N TYR A 354 18.11 3.21 -9.52
CA TYR A 354 17.65 3.52 -8.17
C TYR A 354 18.25 2.54 -7.14
N TYR A 355 18.15 1.24 -7.39
CA TYR A 355 18.72 0.21 -6.51
C TYR A 355 20.25 0.25 -6.43
N LYS A 356 20.95 0.61 -7.52
CA LYS A 356 22.39 0.90 -7.45
C LYS A 356 22.68 2.09 -6.53
N THR A 357 21.90 3.16 -6.61
CA THR A 357 22.16 4.39 -5.84
C THR A 357 21.98 4.22 -4.34
N ILE A 358 21.10 3.32 -3.89
CA ILE A 358 20.92 3.00 -2.47
C ILE A 358 21.79 1.84 -1.97
N GLY A 359 22.61 1.26 -2.87
CA GLY A 359 23.71 0.33 -2.59
C GLY A 359 23.29 -0.98 -1.92
N ASN A 360 22.81 -1.98 -2.66
CA ASN A 360 22.47 -3.35 -2.20
C ASN A 360 21.74 -3.44 -0.83
N LYS A 361 21.09 -2.37 -0.35
CA LYS A 361 20.29 -2.37 0.88
C LYS A 361 18.97 -3.14 0.71
N ILE A 362 18.85 -3.98 -0.32
CA ILE A 362 17.65 -4.74 -0.72
C ILE A 362 17.94 -6.22 -0.62
#